data_AF-A0A177N644-F1
#
_entry.id   AF-A0A177N644-F1
#
_cell.length_a   1.000
_cell.length_b   1.000
_cell.length_c   1.000
_cell.angle_alpha   90.00
_cell.angle_beta   90.00
_cell.angle_gamma   90.00
#
_symmetry.space_group_name_H-M   'P 1'
#
loop_
_entity.id
_entity.type
_entity.pdbx_description
1 polymer ?
#
loop_
_entity_poly.entity_id
_entity_poly.type
_entity_poly.pdbx_seq_one_letter_code
_entity_poly.pdbx_strand_id
1 'polypeptide(L)' 'MGKNSQRTNEGRIEAKAKGVKFGRKRTIDTEKLRTLRKNGLGATDIAKQMGIGRSTVYKLLNETDE' A
#
# COMPACT_ATOMS: atom_id res chain seq x y z
N MET A 1 9.50 -40.87 -19.18
CA MET A 1 8.18 -40.22 -19.22
C MET A 1 7.97 -39.47 -17.89
N GLY A 2 8.50 -38.25 -17.75
CA GLY A 2 8.39 -37.47 -16.52
C GLY A 2 7.14 -36.60 -16.55
N LYS A 3 6.20 -36.79 -15.62
CA LYS A 3 5.12 -35.82 -15.36
C LYS A 3 4.85 -35.74 -13.86
N ASN A 4 5.69 -34.95 -13.19
CA ASN A 4 5.42 -34.37 -11.88
C ASN A 4 4.34 -33.28 -12.06
N SER A 5 3.08 -33.57 -11.75
CA SER A 5 1.98 -32.60 -11.94
C SER A 5 0.86 -32.77 -10.90
N GLN A 6 1.24 -32.96 -9.63
CA GLN A 6 0.27 -33.04 -8.52
C GLN A 6 0.70 -32.27 -7.26
N ARG A 7 1.58 -31.27 -7.36
CA ARG A 7 2.11 -30.58 -6.15
C ARG A 7 2.18 -29.05 -6.22
N THR A 8 1.42 -28.40 -7.09
CA THR A 8 1.54 -26.93 -7.27
C THR A 8 0.23 -26.15 -7.15
N ASN A 9 -0.83 -26.74 -6.56
CA ASN A 9 -2.06 -26.00 -6.29
C ASN A 9 -2.35 -25.79 -4.79
N GLU A 10 -1.85 -26.65 -3.90
CA GLU A 10 -2.25 -26.64 -2.48
C GLU A 10 -1.63 -25.49 -1.67
N GLY A 11 -0.39 -25.08 -1.98
CA GLY A 11 0.29 -24.02 -1.23
C GLY A 11 -0.29 -22.61 -1.40
N ARG A 12 -1.17 -22.38 -2.39
CA ARG A 12 -1.74 -21.05 -2.66
C ARG A 12 -2.97 -20.74 -1.80
N ILE A 13 -3.71 -21.76 -1.38
CA ILE A 13 -4.94 -21.60 -0.58
C ILE A 13 -4.59 -21.22 0.87
N GLU A 14 -3.53 -21.81 1.43
CA GLU A 14 -3.05 -21.48 2.78
C GLU A 14 -2.52 -20.04 2.91
N ALA A 15 -1.95 -19.47 1.85
CA ALA A 15 -1.46 -18.09 1.86
C ALA A 15 -2.59 -17.05 1.90
N LYS A 16 -3.77 -17.37 1.33
CA LYS A 16 -4.97 -16.53 1.42
C LYS A 16 -5.59 -16.56 2.83
N ALA A 17 -5.59 -17.73 3.48
CA ALA A 17 -6.15 -17.90 4.83
C ALA A 17 -5.34 -17.16 5.91
N LYS A 18 -4.04 -16.92 5.69
CA LYS A 18 -3.15 -16.17 6.60
C LYS A 18 -3.31 -14.64 6.55
N GLY A 19 -4.30 -14.11 5.82
CA GLY A 19 -4.51 -12.66 5.72
C GLY A 19 -3.33 -11.93 5.08
N VAL A 20 -2.50 -12.63 4.31
CA VAL A 20 -1.38 -12.04 3.59
C VAL A 20 -1.98 -11.12 2.54
N LYS A 21 -1.97 -9.81 2.81
CA LYS A 21 -2.33 -8.79 1.81
C LYS A 21 -1.34 -8.91 0.65
N PHE A 22 -1.73 -9.65 -0.37
CA PHE A 22 -1.02 -9.70 -1.64
C PHE A 22 -1.11 -8.32 -2.29
N GLY A 23 0.05 -7.72 -2.47
CA GLY A 23 0.21 -6.37 -2.98
C GLY A 23 1.48 -5.79 -2.39
N ARG A 24 2.22 -4.98 -3.16
CA ARG A 24 3.30 -4.17 -2.61
C ARG A 24 2.68 -3.39 -1.46
N LYS A 25 3.08 -3.68 -0.21
CA LYS A 25 2.75 -2.81 0.93
C LYS A 25 3.10 -1.41 0.46
N ARG A 26 2.11 -0.53 0.30
CA ARG A 26 2.40 0.89 0.16
C ARG A 26 3.06 1.24 1.49
N THR A 27 4.39 1.24 1.55
CA THR A 27 5.19 1.71 2.70
C THR A 27 5.03 3.22 2.88
N ILE A 28 3.90 3.78 2.46
CA ILE A 28 3.59 5.18 2.55
C ILE A 28 2.77 5.31 3.82
N ASP A 29 3.36 6.00 4.77
CA ASP A 29 2.82 6.18 6.10
C ASP A 29 1.66 7.18 6.04
N THR A 30 0.44 6.66 5.86
CA THR A 30 -0.77 7.49 5.74
C THR A 30 -1.08 8.24 7.03
N GLU A 31 -0.66 7.72 8.18
CA GLU A 31 -0.76 8.39 9.48
C GLU A 31 0.10 9.66 9.52
N LYS A 32 1.35 9.56 9.05
CA LYS A 32 2.24 10.72 8.93
C LYS A 32 1.68 11.76 7.95
N LEU A 33 1.12 11.33 6.82
CA LEU A 33 0.44 12.23 5.87
C LEU A 33 -0.75 12.97 6.51
N ARG A 34 -1.61 12.26 7.24
CA ARG A 34 -2.76 12.84 7.96
C ARG A 34 -2.31 13.82 9.05
N THR A 35 -1.26 13.49 9.79
CA THR A 35 -0.67 14.37 10.80
C THR A 35 -0.17 15.67 10.19
N LEU A 36 0.58 15.59 9.09
CA LEU A 36 1.08 16.78 8.39
C LEU A 36 -0.06 17.62 7.81
N ARG A 37 -1.10 16.98 7.27
CA ARG A 37 -2.30 17.67 6.79
C ARG A 37 -3.07 18.36 7.93
N LYS A 38 -3.19 17.71 9.09
CA LYS A 38 -3.79 18.29 10.31
C LYS A 38 -3.01 19.51 10.81
N ASN A 39 -1.69 19.51 10.65
CA ASN A 39 -0.83 20.65 10.95
C ASN A 39 -0.98 21.80 9.92
N GLY A 40 -1.86 21.67 8.93
CA GLY A 40 -2.11 22.70 7.91
C GLY A 40 -1.12 22.69 6.75
N LEU A 41 -0.24 21.68 6.64
CA LEU A 41 0.69 21.63 5.52
C LEU A 41 -0.03 21.36 4.19
N GLY A 42 0.41 22.06 3.16
CA GLY A 42 -0.06 21.85 1.79
C GLY A 42 0.45 20.53 1.20
N ALA A 43 -0.30 19.96 0.26
CA ALA A 43 0.05 18.69 -0.39
C ALA A 43 1.47 18.68 -1.00
N THR A 44 1.92 19.82 -1.52
CA THR A 44 3.27 19.99 -2.08
C THR A 44 4.36 19.88 -1.03
N ASP A 45 4.11 20.38 0.18
CA ASP A 45 5.08 20.37 1.27
C ASP A 45 5.19 18.96 1.87
N ILE A 46 4.04 18.33 2.08
CA ILE A 46 3.94 16.92 2.50
C ILE A 46 4.69 16.00 1.51
N ALA A 47 4.53 16.23 0.21
CA ALA A 47 5.22 15.48 -0.84
C ALA A 47 6.75 15.57 -0.70
N LYS A 48 7.28 16.78 -0.50
CA LYS A 48 8.72 17.02 -0.30
C LYS A 48 9.22 16.39 0.99
N GLN A 49 8.50 16.58 2.10
CA GLN A 49 8.90 16.10 3.42
C GLN A 49 8.89 14.57 3.52
N MET A 50 7.94 13.92 2.84
CA MET A 50 7.85 12.46 2.79
C MET A 50 8.64 11.83 1.64
N GLY A 51 9.20 12.62 0.72
CA GLY A 51 9.90 12.12 -0.46
C GLY A 51 9.00 11.37 -1.44
N ILE A 52 7.71 11.71 -1.50
CA ILE A 52 6.71 11.08 -2.37
C ILE A 52 6.25 12.02 -3.47
N GLY A 53 5.80 11.47 -4.60
CA GLY A 53 5.23 12.26 -5.68
C GLY A 53 3.90 12.92 -5.28
N ARG A 54 3.62 14.11 -5.82
CA ARG A 54 2.35 14.84 -5.62
C ARG A 54 1.13 13.96 -5.92
N SER A 55 1.19 13.14 -6.98
CA SER A 55 0.11 12.22 -7.37
C SER A 55 -0.24 11.22 -6.26
N THR A 56 0.75 10.78 -5.49
CA THR A 56 0.54 9.90 -4.34
C THR A 56 -0.14 10.63 -3.20
N VAL A 57 0.26 11.88 -2.92
CA VAL A 57 -0.39 12.71 -1.89
C VAL A 57 -1.86 12.94 -2.22
N TYR A 58 -2.19 13.33 -3.46
CA TYR A 58 -3.58 13.50 -3.87
C TYR A 58 -4.40 12.22 -3.80
N LYS A 59 -3.84 11.07 -4.21
CA LYS A 59 -4.53 9.78 -4.07
C LYS A 59 -4.87 9.46 -2.61
N LEU A 60 -3.95 9.71 -1.69
CA LEU A 60 -4.14 9.41 -0.27
C LEU A 60 -5.06 10.41 0.43
N LEU A 61 -5.04 11.67 0.00
CA LEU A 61 -5.99 12.68 0.46
C LEU A 61 -7.41 12.34 0.00
N ASN A 62 -7.59 11.94 -1.27
CA ASN A 62 -8.89 11.49 -1.77
C ASN A 62 -9.38 10.20 -1.08
N GLU A 63 -8.51 9.22 -0.84
CA GLU A 63 -8.86 7.99 -0.08
C GLU A 63 -9.28 8.25 1.38
N THR A 64 -9.02 9.44 1.92
CA THR A 64 -9.38 9.81 3.30
C THR A 64 -10.70 10.58 3.38
N ASP A 65 -11.22 11.06 2.26
CA ASP A 65 -12.45 11.87 2.17
C ASP A 65 -13.68 11.07 1.71
N GLU A 66 -13.53 9.75 1.48
CA GLU A 66 -14.63 8.77 1.30
C GLU A 66 -14.84 7.92 2.57
#